data_AF-A0A968IIC0-F1
#
_entry.id   AF-A0A968IIC0-F1
#
_cell.length_a   1.000
_cell.length_b   1.000
_cell.length_c   1.000
_cell.angle_alpha   90.00
_cell.angle_beta   90.00
_cell.angle_gamma   90.00
#
_symmetry.space_group_name_H-M   'P 1'
#
loop_
_entity.id
_entity.type
_entity.pdbx_description
1 polymer ?
#
loop_
_entity_poly.entity_id
_entity_poly.type
_entity_poly.pdbx_seq_one_letter_code
_entity_poly.pdbx_strand_id
1 'polypeptide(L)'
;MPKTASERCRICAKLSAEDAISRHGSSGTGCWAGEPCHKRRSYYRNRDRYNQTKRRQYRQQTGQDPVLLQVALPETTWAELLLYRERVDAPLHAIGAELRESKWDDQEQRMVERVIARIEPIHTRGLKPAQIRGFMQELLQAFSGQLEGVTLDKFEVQKELSPDLCPIQDCLLHQ
;
A
#
# COMPACT_ATOMS: atom_id res chain seq x y z
N MET A 1 -4.46 36.82 16.27
CA MET A 1 -5.38 35.69 15.99
C MET A 1 -5.67 35.61 14.50
N PRO A 2 -5.59 34.45 13.85
CA PRO A 2 -5.98 34.33 12.43
C PRO A 2 -7.47 34.62 12.31
N LYS A 3 -7.84 35.63 11.51
CA LYS A 3 -9.26 35.97 11.26
C LYS A 3 -9.93 34.77 10.60
N THR A 4 -11.00 34.27 11.23
CA THR A 4 -11.82 33.19 10.68
C THR A 4 -12.32 33.60 9.29
N ALA A 5 -12.07 32.74 8.30
CA ALA A 5 -12.56 32.97 6.96
C ALA A 5 -14.09 33.00 6.97
N SER A 6 -14.68 34.08 6.45
CA SER A 6 -16.13 34.19 6.33
C SER A 6 -16.63 33.18 5.29
N GLU A 7 -17.37 32.17 5.72
CA GLU A 7 -17.84 31.08 4.85
C GLU A 7 -18.67 31.61 3.67
N ARG A 8 -19.49 32.65 3.92
CA ARG A 8 -20.26 33.35 2.88
C ARG A 8 -19.37 33.88 1.75
N CYS A 9 -18.22 34.49 2.06
CA CYS A 9 -17.31 34.99 1.03
C CYS A 9 -16.54 33.87 0.32
N ARG A 10 -16.33 32.71 0.96
CA ARG A 10 -15.73 31.53 0.31
C ARG A 10 -16.66 30.96 -0.75
N ILE A 11 -17.95 30.84 -0.43
CA ILE A 11 -18.98 30.41 -1.39
C ILE A 11 -19.11 31.43 -2.52
N CYS A 12 -19.21 32.72 -2.19
CA CYS A 12 -19.29 33.81 -3.17
C CYS A 12 -18.09 33.86 -4.13
N ALA A 13 -16.88 33.51 -3.67
CA ALA A 13 -15.66 33.50 -4.49
C ALA A 13 -15.67 32.45 -5.62
N LYS A 14 -16.48 31.39 -5.49
CA LYS A 14 -16.61 30.33 -6.51
C LYS A 14 -17.50 30.75 -7.69
N LEU A 15 -18.34 31.76 -7.52
CA LEU A 15 -19.23 32.26 -8.57
C LEU A 15 -18.45 33.07 -9.63
N SER A 16 -19.10 33.39 -10.76
CA SER A 16 -18.62 34.46 -11.63
C SER A 16 -18.76 35.83 -10.94
N ALA A 17 -18.13 36.89 -11.47
CA ALA A 17 -18.30 38.23 -10.90
C ALA A 17 -19.74 38.75 -11.10
N GLU A 18 -20.32 38.48 -12.27
CA GLU A 18 -21.68 38.86 -12.65
C GLU A 18 -22.73 38.18 -11.77
N ASP A 19 -22.60 36.87 -11.54
CA ASP A 19 -23.51 36.12 -10.65
C ASP A 19 -23.41 36.62 -9.21
N ALA A 20 -22.21 36.96 -8.76
CA ALA A 20 -22.00 37.49 -7.42
C ALA A 20 -22.60 38.90 -7.27
N ILE A 21 -22.48 39.77 -8.28
CA ILE A 21 -23.10 41.10 -8.30
C ILE A 21 -24.62 40.99 -8.38
N SER A 22 -25.17 40.08 -9.19
CA SER A 22 -26.62 39.88 -9.29
C SER A 22 -27.22 39.43 -7.95
N ARG A 23 -26.58 38.46 -7.28
CA ARG A 23 -27.08 37.88 -6.01
C ARG A 23 -26.80 38.74 -4.77
N HIS A 24 -25.72 39.52 -4.78
CA HIS A 24 -25.25 40.24 -3.60
C HIS A 24 -25.11 41.75 -3.78
N GLY A 25 -25.36 42.28 -4.97
CA GLY A 25 -25.42 43.70 -5.30
C GLY A 25 -26.72 44.35 -4.85
N SER A 26 -27.03 45.51 -5.43
CA SER A 26 -28.19 46.33 -5.08
C SER A 26 -29.54 45.62 -5.26
N SER A 27 -29.64 44.70 -6.22
CA SER A 27 -30.82 43.85 -6.48
C SER A 27 -30.90 42.60 -5.60
N GLY A 28 -29.88 42.33 -4.77
CA GLY A 28 -29.74 41.10 -3.99
C GLY A 28 -29.56 41.37 -2.50
N THR A 29 -28.62 40.67 -1.86
CA THR A 29 -28.39 40.82 -0.41
C THR A 29 -27.67 42.11 0.01
N GLY A 30 -27.30 42.99 -0.93
CA GLY A 30 -26.64 44.28 -0.65
C GLY A 30 -25.25 44.20 -0.01
N CYS A 31 -24.62 43.02 0.05
CA CYS A 31 -23.31 42.84 0.70
C CYS A 31 -22.11 43.04 -0.23
N TRP A 32 -22.35 43.29 -1.53
CA TRP A 32 -21.31 43.59 -2.50
C TRP A 32 -20.78 45.02 -2.32
N ALA A 33 -19.49 45.12 -2.00
CA ALA A 33 -18.83 46.40 -1.68
C ALA A 33 -17.84 46.86 -2.77
N GLY A 34 -18.03 46.46 -4.04
CA GLY A 34 -17.14 46.84 -5.14
C GLY A 34 -15.74 46.22 -5.03
N GLU A 35 -14.70 47.04 -5.18
CA GLU A 35 -13.29 46.59 -5.24
C GLU A 35 -12.83 45.73 -4.04
N PRO A 36 -13.17 46.05 -2.78
CA PRO A 36 -12.96 45.14 -1.66
C PRO A 36 -13.50 43.71 -1.86
N CYS A 37 -14.66 43.53 -2.50
CA CYS A 37 -15.23 42.22 -2.79
C CYS A 37 -14.47 41.51 -3.91
N HIS A 38 -14.03 42.22 -4.95
CA HIS A 38 -13.16 41.65 -6.00
C HIS A 38 -11.86 41.08 -5.40
N LYS A 39 -11.17 41.87 -4.58
CA LYS A 39 -9.92 41.44 -3.90
C LYS A 39 -10.14 40.25 -2.99
N ARG A 40 -11.20 40.25 -2.16
CA ARG A 40 -11.54 39.13 -1.28
C ARG A 40 -11.85 37.86 -2.06
N ARG A 41 -12.59 37.96 -3.17
CA ARG A 41 -12.94 36.79 -4.01
C ARG A 41 -11.72 36.20 -4.69
N SER A 42 -10.83 37.03 -5.24
CA SER A 42 -9.55 36.58 -5.79
C SER A 42 -8.70 35.88 -4.73
N TYR A 43 -8.61 36.47 -3.53
CA TYR A 43 -7.90 35.86 -2.41
C TYR A 43 -8.48 34.50 -2.01
N TYR A 44 -9.80 34.39 -1.83
CA TYR A 44 -10.44 33.14 -1.44
C TYR A 44 -10.33 32.04 -2.51
N ARG A 45 -10.39 32.41 -3.79
CA ARG A 45 -10.21 31.49 -4.92
C ARG A 45 -8.80 30.91 -4.98
N ASN A 46 -7.80 31.73 -4.67
CA ASN A 46 -6.39 31.35 -4.71
C ASN A 46 -5.81 31.02 -3.33
N ARG A 47 -6.64 30.93 -2.29
CA ARG A 47 -6.22 30.81 -0.89
C ARG A 47 -5.33 29.60 -0.67
N ASP A 48 -5.68 28.46 -1.26
CA ASP A 48 -4.93 27.23 -1.09
C ASP A 48 -3.55 27.33 -1.75
N ARG A 49 -3.48 27.93 -2.95
CA ARG A 49 -2.21 28.24 -3.62
C ARG A 49 -1.35 29.17 -2.77
N TYR A 50 -1.89 30.28 -2.26
CA TYR A 50 -1.14 31.20 -1.39
C TYR A 50 -0.67 30.53 -0.10
N ASN A 51 -1.51 29.70 0.53
CA ASN A 51 -1.14 28.95 1.73
C ASN A 51 -0.04 27.93 1.43
N GLN A 52 -0.10 27.22 0.30
CA GLN A 52 0.95 26.30 -0.14
C GLN A 52 2.26 27.04 -0.38
N THR A 53 2.25 28.16 -1.10
CA THR A 53 3.45 28.99 -1.33
C THR A 53 4.03 29.49 -0.01
N LYS A 54 3.20 29.98 0.92
CA LYS A 54 3.65 30.47 2.21
C LYS A 54 4.22 29.35 3.10
N ARG A 55 3.59 28.17 3.10
CA ARG A 55 4.11 26.98 3.80
C ARG A 55 5.46 26.54 3.23
N ARG A 56 5.61 26.56 1.90
CA ARG A 56 6.88 26.24 1.23
C ARG A 56 7.98 27.23 1.60
N GLN A 57 7.70 28.53 1.53
CA GLN A 57 8.64 29.59 1.93
C GLN A 57 9.04 29.48 3.40
N TYR A 58 8.07 29.21 4.27
CA TYR A 58 8.34 29.01 5.69
C TYR A 58 9.28 27.80 5.91
N ARG A 59 8.99 26.65 5.30
CA ARG A 59 9.86 25.46 5.37
C ARG A 59 11.29 25.76 4.89
N GLN A 60 11.44 26.47 3.78
CA GLN A 60 12.74 26.91 3.25
C GLN A 60 13.49 27.85 4.20
N GLN A 61 12.78 28.76 4.89
CA GLN A 61 13.38 29.73 5.81
C GLN A 61 13.72 29.11 7.18
N THR A 62 12.90 28.17 7.67
CA THR A 62 13.08 27.58 8.99
C THR A 62 13.84 26.25 8.98
N GLY A 63 14.21 25.74 7.80
CA GLY A 63 14.88 24.45 7.66
C GLY A 63 14.05 23.27 8.20
N GLN A 64 12.73 23.42 8.31
CA GLN A 64 11.82 22.39 8.81
C GLN A 64 11.41 21.41 7.71
N ASP A 65 12.37 20.98 6.90
CA ASP A 65 12.13 19.81 6.06
C ASP A 65 12.15 18.56 6.94
N PRO A 66 11.23 17.61 6.72
CA PRO A 66 11.25 16.36 7.47
C PRO A 66 12.59 15.68 7.24
N VAL A 67 13.29 15.37 8.33
CA VAL A 67 14.51 14.56 8.26
C VAL A 67 14.12 13.20 7.72
N LEU A 68 14.64 12.83 6.56
CA LEU A 68 14.50 11.49 6.03
C LEU A 68 15.41 10.57 6.85
N LEU A 69 14.79 9.74 7.69
CA LEU A 69 15.49 8.68 8.40
C LEU A 69 15.59 7.48 7.47
N GLN A 70 16.81 7.11 7.09
CA GLN A 70 17.07 5.83 6.45
C GLN A 70 17.28 4.79 7.55
N VAL A 71 16.34 3.87 7.68
CA VAL A 71 16.47 2.70 8.55
C VAL A 71 16.85 1.53 7.66
N ALA A 72 18.00 0.91 7.94
CA ALA A 72 18.42 -0.29 7.24
C ALA A 72 17.46 -1.44 7.61
N LEU A 73 16.86 -2.07 6.60
CA LEU A 73 16.11 -3.31 6.80
C LEU A 73 17.12 -4.43 7.06
N PRO A 74 16.88 -5.31 8.05
CA PRO A 74 17.74 -6.44 8.30
C PRO A 74 17.68 -7.44 7.15
N GLU A 75 18.81 -8.07 6.83
CA GLU A 75 18.82 -9.27 5.99
C GLU A 75 18.11 -10.40 6.73
N THR A 76 17.26 -11.14 6.01
CA THR A 76 16.46 -12.21 6.62
C THR A 76 16.11 -13.29 5.61
N THR A 77 15.84 -14.48 6.13
CA THR A 77 15.37 -15.63 5.36
C THR A 77 14.04 -16.10 5.95
N TRP A 78 13.08 -16.48 5.10
CA TRP A 78 11.78 -16.98 5.54
C TRP A 78 11.23 -18.03 4.59
N ALA A 79 10.35 -18.88 5.10
CA ALA A 79 9.58 -19.82 4.30
C ALA A 79 8.18 -19.26 3.99
N GLU A 80 7.75 -19.44 2.75
CA GLU A 80 6.40 -19.17 2.28
C GLU A 80 5.70 -20.47 1.90
N LEU A 81 4.43 -20.58 2.28
CA LEU A 81 3.58 -21.70 1.91
C LEU A 81 2.66 -21.30 0.76
N LEU A 82 2.58 -22.13 -0.28
CA LEU A 82 1.67 -21.96 -1.41
C LEU A 82 0.52 -22.95 -1.26
N LEU A 83 -0.69 -22.44 -1.09
CA LEU A 83 -1.91 -23.23 -0.92
C LEU A 83 -2.83 -23.02 -2.12
N TYR A 84 -3.00 -24.05 -2.94
CA TYR A 84 -3.93 -24.01 -4.07
C TYR A 84 -5.30 -24.45 -3.57
N ARG A 85 -6.21 -23.49 -3.33
CA ARG A 85 -7.57 -23.73 -2.84
C ARG A 85 -8.47 -22.55 -3.21
N GLU A 86 -9.76 -22.83 -3.37
CA GLU A 86 -10.74 -21.79 -3.74
C GLU A 86 -11.02 -20.82 -2.59
N ARG A 87 -11.08 -21.34 -1.37
CA ARG A 87 -11.35 -20.59 -0.13
C ARG A 87 -10.78 -21.33 1.08
N VAL A 88 -10.70 -20.65 2.22
CA VAL A 88 -10.07 -21.16 3.45
C VAL A 88 -10.64 -22.49 3.94
N ASP A 89 -11.94 -22.66 3.79
CA ASP A 89 -12.72 -23.82 4.21
C ASP A 89 -12.98 -24.83 3.07
N ALA A 90 -12.52 -24.54 1.85
CA ALA A 90 -12.55 -25.51 0.76
C ALA A 90 -11.45 -26.56 0.91
N PRO A 91 -11.63 -27.76 0.33
CA PRO A 91 -10.58 -28.74 0.24
C PRO A 91 -9.32 -28.15 -0.40
N LEU A 92 -8.17 -28.43 0.20
CA LEU A 92 -6.88 -28.11 -0.40
C LEU A 92 -6.71 -28.93 -1.68
N HIS A 93 -6.38 -28.28 -2.78
CA HIS A 93 -6.12 -28.96 -4.05
C HIS A 93 -4.65 -29.40 -4.12
N ALA A 94 -3.73 -28.45 -3.96
CA ALA A 94 -2.29 -28.70 -3.97
C ALA A 94 -1.57 -27.83 -2.94
N ILE A 95 -0.36 -28.24 -2.56
CA ILE A 95 0.51 -27.52 -1.63
C ILE A 95 1.93 -27.44 -2.19
N GLY A 96 2.54 -26.28 -2.14
CA GLY A 96 3.95 -26.05 -2.46
C GLY A 96 4.57 -25.13 -1.42
N ALA A 97 5.88 -24.90 -1.51
CA ALA A 97 6.55 -23.97 -0.61
C ALA A 97 7.79 -23.35 -1.25
N GLU A 98 8.13 -22.14 -0.81
CA GLU A 98 9.32 -21.43 -1.24
C GLU A 98 10.13 -20.99 -0.02
N LEU A 99 11.45 -21.07 -0.15
CA LEU A 99 12.39 -20.46 0.76
C LEU A 99 12.91 -19.18 0.12
N ARG A 100 12.75 -18.06 0.81
CA ARG A 100 13.11 -16.73 0.32
C ARG A 100 14.12 -16.06 1.22
N GLU A 101 14.92 -15.20 0.62
CA GLU A 101 15.82 -14.30 1.32
C GLU A 101 15.57 -12.86 0.90
N SER A 102 15.83 -11.92 1.81
CA SER A 102 15.89 -10.49 1.55
C SER A 102 17.30 -10.04 1.89
N LYS A 103 18.01 -9.56 0.88
CA LYS A 103 19.42 -9.20 0.99
C LYS A 103 19.71 -7.89 0.27
N TRP A 104 20.69 -7.13 0.74
CA TRP A 104 21.18 -5.97 0.02
C TRP A 104 21.85 -6.41 -1.28
N ASP A 105 21.45 -5.80 -2.40
CA ASP A 105 22.05 -6.02 -3.70
C ASP A 105 22.92 -4.81 -4.07
N ASP A 106 24.23 -5.02 -4.18
CA ASP A 106 25.18 -3.97 -4.54
C ASP A 106 25.01 -3.46 -5.98
N GLN A 107 24.47 -4.26 -6.89
CA GLN A 107 24.23 -3.84 -8.27
C GLN A 107 22.97 -2.98 -8.36
N GLU A 108 21.91 -3.38 -7.69
CA GLU A 108 20.64 -2.64 -7.68
C GLU A 108 20.59 -1.53 -6.63
N GLN A 109 21.57 -1.45 -5.73
CA GLN A 109 21.68 -0.48 -4.64
C GLN A 109 20.40 -0.44 -3.77
N ARG A 110 19.81 -1.61 -3.53
CA ARG A 110 18.57 -1.79 -2.75
C ARG A 110 18.46 -3.19 -2.17
N MET A 111 17.55 -3.35 -1.20
CA MET A 111 17.13 -4.68 -0.75
C MET A 111 16.36 -5.40 -1.86
N VAL A 112 16.73 -6.64 -2.15
CA VAL A 112 16.07 -7.49 -3.15
C VAL A 112 15.63 -8.79 -2.49
N GLU A 113 14.42 -9.23 -2.84
CA GLU A 113 13.88 -10.51 -2.39
C GLU A 113 14.07 -11.57 -3.48
N ARG A 114 14.55 -12.75 -3.09
CA ARG A 114 14.86 -13.85 -4.01
C ARG A 114 14.36 -15.18 -3.48
N VAL A 115 13.97 -16.08 -4.38
CA VAL A 115 13.69 -17.48 -4.04
C VAL A 115 15.01 -18.25 -4.12
N ILE A 116 15.43 -18.83 -3.00
CA ILE A 116 16.68 -19.59 -2.90
C ILE A 116 16.44 -21.11 -2.96
N ALA A 117 15.25 -21.57 -2.56
CA ALA A 117 14.81 -22.94 -2.77
C ALA A 117 13.30 -22.99 -2.97
N ARG A 118 12.81 -24.02 -3.67
CA ARG A 118 11.38 -24.26 -3.85
C ARG A 118 11.07 -25.75 -3.80
N ILE A 119 9.89 -26.04 -3.31
CA ILE A 119 9.26 -27.35 -3.38
C ILE A 119 8.09 -27.21 -4.32
N GLU A 120 8.19 -27.90 -5.46
CA GLU A 120 7.15 -27.89 -6.48
C GLU A 120 5.82 -28.37 -5.90
N PRO A 121 4.68 -27.78 -6.32
CA PRO A 121 3.39 -28.14 -5.76
C PRO A 121 3.08 -29.62 -5.96
N ILE A 122 2.48 -30.23 -4.93
CA ILE A 122 1.97 -31.59 -4.98
C ILE A 122 0.47 -31.62 -4.71
N HIS A 123 -0.26 -32.45 -5.46
CA HIS A 123 -1.68 -32.66 -5.21
C HIS A 123 -1.90 -33.27 -3.83
N THR A 124 -2.87 -32.73 -3.10
CA THR A 124 -3.20 -33.18 -1.74
C THR A 124 -4.43 -34.09 -1.70
N ARG A 125 -5.03 -34.39 -2.86
CA ARG A 125 -6.19 -35.27 -2.98
C ARG A 125 -5.89 -36.64 -2.36
N GLY A 126 -6.69 -37.02 -1.36
CA GLY A 126 -6.54 -38.30 -0.64
C GLY A 126 -5.66 -38.22 0.62
N LEU A 127 -4.98 -37.11 0.88
CA LEU A 127 -4.23 -36.90 2.12
C LEU A 127 -5.16 -36.43 3.24
N LYS A 128 -4.97 -36.99 4.45
CA LYS A 128 -5.66 -36.52 5.66
C LYS A 128 -5.04 -35.21 6.16
N PRO A 129 -5.80 -34.34 6.86
CA PRO A 129 -5.25 -33.11 7.45
C PRO A 129 -4.03 -33.31 8.34
N ALA A 130 -3.95 -34.44 9.06
CA ALA A 130 -2.78 -34.78 9.87
C ALA A 130 -1.52 -35.05 9.02
N GLN A 131 -1.67 -35.69 7.86
CA GLN A 131 -0.56 -35.96 6.94
C GLN A 131 -0.08 -34.65 6.30
N ILE A 132 -1.00 -33.75 5.94
CA ILE A 132 -0.64 -32.43 5.41
C ILE A 132 0.14 -31.63 6.44
N ARG A 133 -0.28 -31.63 7.72
CA ARG A 133 0.47 -30.97 8.80
C ARG A 133 1.87 -31.57 9.01
N GLY A 134 1.99 -32.90 8.97
CA GLY A 134 3.29 -33.58 9.06
C GLY A 134 4.21 -33.18 7.90
N PHE A 135 3.67 -33.19 6.68
CA PHE A 135 4.39 -32.75 5.49
C PHE A 135 4.87 -31.29 5.61
N MET A 136 4.02 -30.37 6.10
CA MET A 136 4.41 -28.98 6.34
C MET A 136 5.58 -28.85 7.33
N GLN A 137 5.67 -29.71 8.34
CA GLN A 137 6.80 -29.73 9.28
C GLN A 137 8.07 -30.26 8.61
N GLU A 138 7.96 -31.31 7.80
CA GLU A 138 9.06 -31.85 7.00
C GLU A 138 9.62 -30.81 6.01
N LEU A 139 8.74 -30.00 5.40
CA LEU A 139 9.16 -28.89 4.52
C LEU A 139 10.02 -27.87 5.27
N LEU A 140 9.59 -27.45 6.46
CA LEU A 140 10.34 -26.50 7.29
C LEU A 140 11.68 -27.08 7.74
N GLN A 141 11.73 -28.38 8.07
CA GLN A 141 12.98 -29.08 8.39
C GLN A 141 13.91 -29.14 7.18
N ALA A 142 13.38 -29.45 5.99
CA ALA A 142 14.15 -29.50 4.75
C ALA A 142 14.76 -28.12 4.43
N PHE A 143 13.98 -27.04 4.55
CA PHE A 143 14.50 -25.69 4.37
C PHE A 143 15.50 -25.28 5.45
N SER A 144 15.25 -25.60 6.72
CA SER A 144 16.21 -25.34 7.80
C SER A 144 17.55 -26.05 7.55
N GLY A 145 17.52 -27.26 7.00
CA GLY A 145 18.73 -27.99 6.61
C GLY A 145 19.52 -27.36 5.46
N GLN A 146 18.93 -26.45 4.69
CA GLN A 146 19.62 -25.68 3.64
C GLN A 146 20.27 -24.39 4.19
N LEU A 147 19.96 -24.01 5.43
CA LEU A 147 20.43 -22.77 6.02
C LEU A 147 21.49 -23.02 7.08
N GLU A 148 22.52 -22.19 7.09
CA GLU A 148 23.54 -22.22 8.13
C GLU A 148 23.08 -21.41 9.35
N GLY A 149 22.90 -22.07 10.49
CA GLY A 149 22.61 -21.41 11.77
C GLY A 149 21.19 -20.83 11.91
N VAL A 150 20.31 -21.04 10.93
CA VAL A 150 18.91 -20.58 10.95
C VAL A 150 17.98 -21.79 10.99
N THR A 151 17.02 -21.79 11.91
CA THR A 151 15.96 -22.80 11.98
C THR A 151 14.63 -22.12 11.73
N LEU A 152 13.86 -22.66 10.79
CA LEU A 152 12.53 -22.21 10.45
C LEU A 152 11.51 -23.07 11.21
N ASP A 153 10.77 -22.45 12.11
CA ASP A 153 9.74 -23.09 12.93
C ASP A 153 8.32 -22.90 12.37
N LYS A 154 8.14 -21.90 11.50
CA LYS A 154 6.88 -21.57 10.84
C LYS A 154 7.08 -21.04 9.42
N PHE A 155 6.00 -21.06 8.66
CA PHE A 155 5.88 -20.27 7.44
C PHE A 155 5.48 -18.84 7.80
N GLU A 156 6.28 -17.86 7.41
CA GLU A 156 6.00 -16.44 7.72
C GLU A 156 4.87 -15.90 6.83
N VAL A 157 4.73 -16.47 5.64
CA VAL A 157 3.70 -16.10 4.67
C VAL A 157 2.96 -17.34 4.19
N GLN A 158 1.63 -17.25 4.13
CA GLN A 158 0.79 -18.24 3.46
C GLN A 158 0.07 -17.56 2.29
N LYS A 159 0.34 -18.02 1.07
CA LYS A 159 -0.26 -17.50 -0.16
C LYS A 159 -1.34 -18.48 -0.61
N GLU A 160 -2.56 -17.98 -0.67
CA GLU A 160 -3.69 -18.72 -1.25
C GLU A 160 -3.79 -18.40 -2.73
N LEU A 161 -3.77 -19.45 -3.56
CA LEU A 161 -3.83 -19.38 -5.00
C LEU A 161 -5.07 -20.13 -5.49
N SER A 162 -5.69 -19.64 -6.57
CA SER A 162 -6.79 -20.37 -7.21
C SER A 162 -6.31 -21.78 -7.62
N PRO A 163 -7.14 -22.83 -7.43
CA PRO A 163 -6.82 -24.17 -7.93
C PRO A 163 -6.52 -24.21 -9.44
N ASP A 164 -7.10 -23.31 -10.22
CA ASP A 164 -6.87 -23.23 -11.68
C ASP A 164 -5.43 -22.85 -12.03
N LEU A 165 -4.73 -22.18 -11.09
CA LEU A 165 -3.32 -21.82 -11.24
C LEU A 165 -2.35 -22.94 -10.84
N CYS A 166 -2.86 -24.15 -10.55
CA CYS A 166 -2.03 -25.31 -10.23
C CYS A 166 -1.01 -25.56 -11.36
N PRO A 167 0.30 -25.64 -11.09
CA PRO A 167 1.30 -25.85 -12.14
C PRO A 167 1.55 -27.33 -12.46
N ILE A 168 0.88 -28.26 -11.76
CA ILE A 168 1.10 -29.70 -11.91
C ILE A 168 0.59 -30.16 -13.28
N GLN A 169 1.44 -30.85 -14.03
CA GLN A 169 1.06 -31.44 -15.32
C GLN A 169 -0.05 -32.48 -15.14
N ASP A 170 -0.96 -32.54 -16.10
CA ASP A 170 -2.14 -33.44 -16.10
C ASP A 170 -3.05 -33.25 -14.88
N CYS A 171 -3.14 -32.02 -14.36
CA CYS A 171 -4.09 -31.68 -13.31
C CYS A 171 -5.55 -31.91 -13.76
N LEU A 172 -6.32 -32.61 -12.92
CA LEU A 172 -7.73 -32.92 -13.19
C LEU A 172 -8.65 -31.67 -13.21
N LEU A 173 -8.18 -30.52 -12.73
CA LEU A 173 -8.96 -29.27 -12.77
C LEU A 173 -8.76 -28.50 -14.08
N HIS A 174 -7.79 -28.89 -14.92
CA HIS A 174 -7.54 -28.26 -16.22
C HIS A 174 -8.25 -28.96 -17.39
N GLN A 175 -8.98 -30.05 -17.11
CA GLN A 175 -9.71 -30.86 -18.07
C GLN A 175 -11.15 -30.37 -18.20
#